data_AF-A0A6A6PEU9-F1
#
_entry.id   AF-A0A6A6PEU9-F1
#
_cell.length_a   1.000
_cell.length_b   1.000
_cell.length_c   1.000
_cell.angle_alpha   90.00
_cell.angle_beta   90.00
_cell.angle_gamma   90.00
#
_symmetry.space_group_name_H-M   'P 1'
#
loop_
_entity.id
_entity.type
_entity.pdbx_description
1 polymer ?
#
loop_
_entity_poly.entity_id
_entity_poly.type
_entity_poly.pdbx_seq_one_letter_code
_entity_poly.pdbx_strand_id
1 'polypeptide(L)'
;MPTYRSLVHQVSPVCNLITLVSISRHLLINFPAMAPNAEFMPLHNICEWLNALHVYTDEARNGKTRALEAHHYCSHVRKNLRQCLIYDSGRQDARLIGVEYMVPKQVYEKLDAEEQKLWHSHEFEVVSGMLAVQKLGDQLHDKWEELET
;
A
#
# COMPACT_ATOMS: atom_id res chain seq x y z
N MET A 1 -15.41 -9.31 24.23
CA MET A 1 -14.30 -8.41 23.88
C MET A 1 -13.07 -9.27 23.60
N PRO A 2 -12.76 -9.60 22.34
CA PRO A 2 -11.59 -10.40 22.02
C PRO A 2 -10.34 -9.52 22.14
N THR A 3 -9.32 -10.11 22.73
CA THR A 3 -8.03 -9.55 23.11
C THR A 3 -7.16 -9.16 21.92
N TYR A 4 -6.64 -7.93 21.93
CA TYR A 4 -5.69 -7.32 20.98
C TYR A 4 -4.36 -8.08 20.79
N ARG A 5 -4.12 -9.13 21.59
CA ARG A 5 -2.85 -9.87 21.67
C ARG A 5 -2.61 -10.88 20.52
N SER A 6 -3.63 -11.18 19.71
CA SER A 6 -3.54 -12.20 18.65
C SER A 6 -3.14 -11.67 17.27
N LEU A 7 -3.04 -10.35 17.07
CA LEU A 7 -2.74 -9.76 15.76
C LEU A 7 -1.24 -9.74 15.42
N VAL A 8 -0.36 -9.88 16.43
CA VAL A 8 1.11 -9.76 16.23
C VAL A 8 1.75 -11.06 15.70
N HIS A 9 1.04 -12.19 15.77
CA HIS A 9 1.58 -13.51 15.39
C HIS A 9 1.14 -14.02 14.00
N GLN A 10 0.41 -13.23 13.22
CA GLN A 10 0.14 -13.52 11.80
C GLN A 10 0.59 -12.34 10.95
N VAL A 11 1.90 -12.18 10.91
CA VAL A 11 2.59 -11.24 10.05
C VAL A 11 2.28 -11.65 8.61
N SER A 12 1.47 -10.86 7.90
CA SER A 12 1.16 -11.07 6.48
C SER A 12 2.47 -11.12 5.66
N PRO A 13 2.57 -11.92 4.57
CA PRO A 13 3.76 -11.99 3.70
C PRO A 13 4.24 -10.62 3.17
N VAL A 14 3.39 -9.60 3.27
CA VAL A 14 3.68 -8.17 3.10
C VAL A 14 4.93 -7.70 3.84
N CYS A 15 5.35 -8.34 4.94
CA CYS A 15 6.52 -7.90 5.72
C CYS A 15 7.88 -8.00 5.01
N ASN A 16 8.01 -8.75 3.91
CA ASN A 16 9.29 -8.84 3.18
C ASN A 16 9.35 -7.96 1.92
N LEU A 17 8.33 -7.14 1.70
CA LEU A 17 8.27 -6.25 0.55
C LEU A 17 8.95 -4.92 0.83
N ILE A 18 9.63 -4.42 -0.19
CA ILE A 18 10.23 -3.10 -0.21
C ILE A 18 9.34 -2.21 -1.07
N THR A 19 9.09 -1.02 -0.56
CA THR A 19 7.98 -0.16 -0.96
C THR A 19 8.45 1.20 -1.41
N LEU A 20 7.89 1.68 -2.53
CA LEU A 20 8.01 3.05 -3.01
C LEU A 20 6.63 3.71 -3.00
N VAL A 21 6.46 4.73 -2.17
CA VAL A 21 5.22 5.52 -2.12
C VAL A 21 5.42 6.84 -2.85
N SER A 22 4.75 7.01 -3.99
CA SER A 22 4.66 8.30 -4.66
C SER A 22 3.42 9.05 -4.14
N ILE A 23 3.59 9.84 -3.07
CA ILE A 23 2.54 10.73 -2.56
C ILE A 23 2.68 12.08 -3.27
N SER A 24 1.70 12.43 -4.10
CA SER A 24 1.72 13.75 -4.71
C SER A 24 1.11 14.78 -3.77
N ARG A 25 1.93 15.73 -3.28
CA ARG A 25 1.42 16.89 -2.53
C ARG A 25 0.62 17.88 -3.40
N HIS A 26 0.60 17.73 -4.73
CA HIS A 26 0.09 18.75 -5.67
C HIS A 26 -0.75 18.21 -6.85
N LEU A 27 -1.05 16.91 -6.95
CA LEU A 27 -1.89 16.40 -8.04
C LEU A 27 -3.38 16.57 -7.70
N LEU A 28 -3.95 17.71 -8.06
CA LEU A 28 -5.36 17.77 -8.43
C LEU A 28 -5.44 17.33 -9.89
N ILE A 29 -5.62 16.03 -10.14
CA ILE A 29 -5.82 15.56 -11.51
C ILE A 29 -7.27 15.84 -11.90
N ASN A 30 -7.49 16.95 -12.58
CA ASN A 30 -8.75 17.19 -13.29
C ASN A 30 -8.73 16.42 -14.60
N PHE A 31 -9.35 15.24 -14.61
CA PHE A 31 -9.63 14.53 -15.86
C PHE A 31 -10.87 15.14 -16.52
N PRO A 32 -10.88 15.35 -17.85
CA PRO A 32 -12.12 15.63 -18.56
C PRO A 32 -13.10 14.48 -18.31
N ALA A 33 -14.39 14.78 -18.16
CA ALA A 33 -15.43 13.77 -18.00
C ALA A 33 -15.55 12.91 -19.27
N MET A 34 -14.66 11.93 -19.41
CA MET A 34 -14.86 10.79 -20.27
C MET A 34 -15.85 9.87 -19.56
N ALA A 35 -16.88 9.41 -20.27
CA ALA A 35 -17.77 8.39 -19.73
C ALA A 35 -16.89 7.21 -19.26
N PRO A 36 -16.94 6.82 -17.99
CA PRO A 36 -16.17 5.68 -17.52
C PRO A 36 -16.56 4.46 -18.35
N ASN A 37 -15.61 3.58 -18.64
CA ASN A 37 -15.97 2.24 -19.04
C ASN A 37 -16.91 1.70 -17.96
N ALA A 38 -18.18 1.45 -18.29
CA ALA A 38 -19.17 1.08 -17.28
C ALA A 38 -18.76 -0.19 -16.50
N GLU A 39 -17.91 -1.01 -17.12
CA GLU A 39 -17.38 -2.25 -16.55
C GLU A 39 -16.12 -2.06 -15.70
N PHE A 40 -15.42 -0.92 -15.77
CA PHE A 40 -14.20 -0.66 -14.99
C PHE A 40 -13.18 -1.82 -14.99
N MET A 41 -13.04 -2.54 -16.12
CA MET A 41 -12.25 -3.77 -16.25
C MET A 41 -10.86 -3.75 -15.57
N PRO A 42 -10.05 -2.67 -15.66
CA PRO A 42 -8.76 -2.63 -14.95
C PRO A 42 -8.86 -2.74 -13.42
N LEU A 43 -9.96 -2.27 -12.82
CA LEU A 43 -10.19 -2.33 -11.38
C LEU A 43 -10.55 -3.73 -10.89
N HIS A 44 -10.94 -4.65 -11.78
CA HIS A 44 -11.21 -6.05 -11.41
C HIS A 44 -9.97 -6.80 -10.91
N ASN A 45 -8.76 -6.27 -11.17
CA ASN A 45 -7.52 -6.85 -10.68
C ASN A 45 -7.19 -6.43 -9.23
N ILE A 46 -7.98 -5.54 -8.62
CA ILE A 46 -7.82 -5.19 -7.21
C ILE A 46 -8.25 -6.40 -6.37
N CYS A 47 -7.30 -6.98 -5.66
CA CYS A 47 -7.49 -8.21 -4.89
C CYS A 47 -7.29 -8.01 -3.38
N GLU A 48 -6.84 -6.83 -2.96
CA GLU A 48 -6.58 -6.52 -1.57
C GLU A 48 -6.97 -5.08 -1.24
N TRP A 49 -7.46 -4.92 -0.02
CA TRP A 49 -7.62 -3.63 0.62
C TRP A 49 -6.93 -3.64 1.99
N LEU A 50 -6.14 -2.59 2.25
CA LEU A 50 -5.53 -2.36 3.56
C LEU A 50 -5.64 -0.87 3.95
N ASN A 51 -5.59 -0.63 5.26
CA ASN A 51 -5.66 0.72 5.81
C ASN A 51 -4.39 1.01 6.59
N ALA A 52 -3.81 2.18 6.36
CA ALA A 52 -2.58 2.59 7.01
C ALA A 52 -2.67 4.02 7.51
N LEU A 53 -1.91 4.32 8.56
CA LEU A 53 -1.73 5.66 9.09
C LEU A 53 -0.40 6.23 8.57
N HIS A 54 -0.47 7.14 7.61
CA HIS A 54 0.72 7.76 7.01
C HIS A 54 1.10 9.01 7.78
N VAL A 55 2.37 9.11 8.19
CA VAL A 55 2.90 10.28 8.89
C VAL A 55 3.78 11.10 7.95
N TYR A 56 3.57 12.41 7.91
CA TYR A 56 4.44 13.32 7.15
C TYR A 56 5.80 13.45 7.84
N THR A 57 6.79 12.70 7.36
CA THR A 57 8.12 12.57 7.98
C THR A 57 8.86 13.89 8.13
N ASP A 58 8.80 14.78 7.12
CA ASP A 58 9.41 16.11 7.19
C ASP A 58 8.83 16.97 8.32
N GLU A 59 7.51 16.91 8.50
CA GLU A 59 6.83 17.67 9.55
C GLU A 59 7.14 17.07 10.92
N ALA A 60 7.11 15.73 11.02
CA ALA A 60 7.40 15.01 12.26
C ALA A 60 8.82 15.29 12.76
N ARG A 61 9.81 15.37 11.85
CA ARG A 61 11.20 15.77 12.16
C ARG A 61 11.30 17.19 12.72
N ASN A 62 10.34 18.06 12.38
CA ASN A 62 10.26 19.43 12.86
C ASN A 62 9.32 19.59 14.07
N GLY A 63 8.98 18.50 14.76
CA GLY A 63 8.13 18.51 15.95
C GLY A 63 6.64 18.72 15.67
N LYS A 64 6.20 18.58 14.42
CA LYS A 64 4.78 18.66 14.02
C LYS A 64 4.30 17.31 13.51
N THR A 65 3.35 16.70 14.20
CA THR A 65 2.80 15.41 13.74
C THR A 65 1.50 15.64 13.00
N ARG A 66 1.52 15.47 11.68
CA ARG A 66 0.31 15.27 10.88
C ARG A 66 0.29 13.83 10.39
N ALA A 67 -0.83 13.18 10.65
CA ALA A 67 -1.11 11.84 10.16
C ALA A 67 -2.31 11.86 9.21
N LEU A 68 -2.35 10.90 8.30
CA LEU A 68 -3.40 10.72 7.32
C LEU A 68 -3.81 9.25 7.32
N GLU A 69 -5.12 9.00 7.39
CA GLU A 69 -5.66 7.68 7.11
C GLU A 69 -5.60 7.42 5.59
N ALA A 70 -4.96 6.31 5.21
CA ALA A 70 -4.64 5.97 3.84
C ALA A 70 -5.24 4.61 3.48
N HIS A 71 -6.17 4.63 2.53
CA HIS A 71 -6.88 3.45 2.04
C HIS A 71 -6.20 2.94 0.78
N HIS A 72 -5.57 1.77 0.87
CA HIS A 72 -4.84 1.16 -0.22
C HIS A 72 -5.71 0.12 -0.91
N TYR A 73 -5.79 0.19 -2.23
CA TYR A 73 -6.46 -0.77 -3.07
C TYR A 73 -5.42 -1.39 -4.00
N CYS A 74 -5.06 -2.63 -3.72
CA CYS A 74 -3.86 -3.26 -4.24
C CYS A 74 -4.18 -4.34 -5.28
N SER A 75 -3.30 -4.45 -6.26
CA SER A 75 -3.32 -5.46 -7.31
C SER A 75 -1.93 -6.02 -7.55
N HIS A 76 -1.84 -7.33 -7.82
CA HIS A 76 -0.62 -7.94 -8.36
C HIS A 76 -0.60 -7.73 -9.88
N VAL A 77 0.06 -6.65 -10.31
CA VAL A 77 0.08 -6.25 -11.73
C VAL A 77 0.86 -7.26 -12.57
N ARG A 78 1.90 -7.86 -11.99
CA ARG A 78 2.68 -8.97 -12.53
C ARG A 78 3.45 -9.67 -11.41
N LYS A 79 4.11 -10.79 -11.73
CA LYS A 79 5.03 -11.44 -10.81
C LYS A 79 6.05 -10.42 -10.26
N ASN A 80 6.24 -10.43 -8.94
CA ASN A 80 7.16 -9.59 -8.19
C ASN A 80 6.87 -8.08 -8.27
N LEU A 81 5.63 -7.68 -8.57
CA LEU A 81 5.21 -6.28 -8.53
C LEU A 81 3.74 -6.17 -8.09
N ARG A 82 3.54 -5.63 -6.90
CA ARG A 82 2.23 -5.16 -6.44
C ARG A 82 2.15 -3.65 -6.61
N GLN A 83 0.99 -3.17 -7.01
CA GLN A 83 0.67 -1.75 -7.14
C GLN A 83 -0.61 -1.45 -6.35
N CYS A 84 -0.59 -0.38 -5.57
CA CYS A 84 -1.73 0.08 -4.81
C CYS A 84 -2.11 1.52 -5.18
N LEU A 85 -3.42 1.74 -5.34
CA LEU A 85 -4.00 3.07 -5.37
C LEU A 85 -4.31 3.51 -3.94
N ILE A 86 -3.86 4.70 -3.55
CA ILE A 86 -4.03 5.20 -2.19
C ILE A 86 -5.05 6.34 -2.17
N TYR A 87 -6.08 6.20 -1.36
CA TYR A 87 -7.12 7.20 -1.16
C TYR A 87 -7.11 7.76 0.26
N ASP A 88 -7.54 9.01 0.44
CA ASP A 88 -7.61 9.69 1.74
C ASP A 88 -8.82 9.33 2.61
N SER A 89 -9.77 8.55 2.08
CA SER A 89 -10.90 8.01 2.83
C SER A 89 -11.54 6.82 2.09
N GLY A 90 -12.42 6.08 2.76
CA GLY A 90 -13.26 5.03 2.15
C GLY A 90 -14.58 5.53 1.53
N ARG A 91 -14.73 6.84 1.33
CA ARG A 91 -15.97 7.47 0.84
C ARG A 91 -16.01 7.53 -0.69
N GLN A 92 -17.20 7.71 -1.26
CA GLN A 92 -17.38 7.83 -2.71
C GLN A 92 -16.65 9.06 -3.31
N ASP A 93 -16.47 10.11 -2.51
CA ASP A 93 -15.79 11.36 -2.87
C ASP A 93 -14.30 11.37 -2.48
N ALA A 94 -13.74 10.21 -2.13
CA ALA A 94 -12.33 10.10 -1.73
C ALA A 94 -11.38 10.54 -2.85
N ARG A 95 -10.29 11.19 -2.46
CA ARG A 95 -9.28 11.69 -3.40
C ARG A 95 -8.14 10.68 -3.50
N LEU A 96 -7.71 10.39 -4.72
CA LEU A 96 -6.48 9.66 -4.97
C LEU A 96 -5.29 10.54 -4.53
N ILE A 97 -4.53 10.07 -3.54
CA ILE A 97 -3.42 10.82 -2.93
C ILE A 97 -2.05 10.24 -3.28
N GLY A 98 -2.01 9.01 -3.80
CA GLY A 98 -0.75 8.40 -4.22
C GLY A 98 -0.91 7.07 -4.92
N VAL A 99 0.22 6.60 -5.43
CA VAL A 99 0.40 5.23 -5.93
C VAL A 99 1.59 4.63 -5.20
N GLU A 100 1.42 3.42 -4.70
CA GLU A 100 2.47 2.67 -4.02
C GLU A 100 2.85 1.45 -4.86
N TYR A 101 4.14 1.16 -4.91
CA TYR A 101 4.69 -0.04 -5.51
C TYR A 101 5.39 -0.87 -4.45
N MET A 102 5.19 -2.18 -4.51
CA MET A 102 5.88 -3.15 -3.66
C MET A 102 6.58 -4.18 -4.52
N VAL A 103 7.84 -4.45 -4.19
CA VAL A 103 8.67 -5.46 -4.84
C VAL A 103 9.36 -6.34 -3.80
N PRO A 104 9.67 -7.61 -4.11
CA PRO A 104 10.47 -8.44 -3.22
C PRO A 104 11.90 -7.93 -3.15
N LYS A 105 12.58 -8.24 -2.05
CA LYS A 105 13.98 -7.85 -1.79
C LYS A 105 14.93 -8.11 -2.97
N GLN A 106 14.78 -9.25 -3.65
CA GLN A 106 15.63 -9.62 -4.79
C GLN A 106 15.49 -8.68 -6.00
N VAL A 107 14.34 -8.00 -6.14
CA VAL A 107 14.15 -6.97 -7.17
C VAL A 107 14.77 -5.66 -6.72
N TYR A 108 14.55 -5.27 -5.46
CA TYR A 108 15.15 -4.07 -4.87
C TYR A 108 16.68 -4.07 -4.93
N GLU A 109 17.33 -5.20 -4.60
CA GLU A 109 18.79 -5.33 -4.63
C GLU A 109 19.41 -5.13 -6.03
N LYS A 110 18.58 -5.21 -7.08
CA LYS A 110 18.98 -4.98 -8.49
C LYS A 110 18.73 -3.55 -8.95
N LEU A 111 18.04 -2.72 -8.16
CA LEU A 111 17.83 -1.31 -8.48
C LEU A 111 19.14 -0.54 -8.31
N ASP A 112 19.28 0.57 -9.04
CA ASP A 112 20.42 1.46 -8.84
C ASP A 112 20.34 2.18 -7.49
N ALA A 113 21.47 2.73 -7.05
CA ALA A 113 21.59 3.33 -5.73
C ALA A 113 20.74 4.60 -5.53
N GLU A 114 20.40 5.33 -6.59
CA GLU A 114 19.53 6.50 -6.47
C GLU A 114 18.08 6.07 -6.31
N GLU A 115 17.67 5.06 -7.09
CA GLU A 115 16.35 4.47 -6.98
C GLU A 115 16.15 3.86 -5.60
N GLN A 116 17.09 3.03 -5.10
CA GLN A 116 16.98 2.39 -3.77
C GLN A 116 16.69 3.37 -2.62
N LYS A 117 17.18 4.62 -2.68
CA LYS A 117 16.93 5.64 -1.64
C LYS A 117 15.46 6.04 -1.52
N LEU A 118 14.68 5.80 -2.56
CA LEU A 118 13.26 6.13 -2.60
C LEU A 118 12.40 5.05 -1.94
N TRP A 119 12.98 3.90 -1.60
CA TRP A 119 12.23 2.76 -1.08
C TRP A 119 12.46 2.53 0.42
N HIS A 120 11.48 1.94 1.08
CA HIS A 120 11.55 1.53 2.49
C HIS A 120 10.96 0.14 2.72
N SER A 121 11.30 -0.52 3.82
CA SER A 121 10.72 -1.83 4.17
C SER A 121 9.33 -1.68 4.77
N HIS A 122 8.36 -2.48 4.29
CA HIS A 122 7.03 -2.56 4.89
C HIS A 122 7.01 -3.26 6.26
N GLU A 123 8.05 -4.03 6.62
CA GLU A 123 8.17 -4.67 7.93
C GLU A 123 8.00 -3.67 9.08
N PHE A 124 8.59 -2.48 8.93
CA PHE A 124 8.53 -1.44 9.95
C PHE A 124 7.10 -0.93 10.17
N GLU A 125 6.32 -0.80 9.09
CA GLU A 125 4.94 -0.27 9.15
C GLU A 125 3.98 -1.27 9.81
N VAL A 126 4.17 -2.56 9.56
CA VAL A 126 3.39 -3.64 10.18
C VAL A 126 3.74 -3.77 11.66
N VAL A 127 5.03 -3.82 12.01
CA VAL A 127 5.47 -4.00 13.40
C VAL A 127 5.14 -2.79 14.27
N SER A 128 5.16 -1.57 13.71
CA SER A 128 4.78 -0.35 14.43
C SER A 128 3.26 -0.19 14.63
N GLY A 129 2.44 -1.03 13.97
CA GLY A 129 0.98 -0.92 13.99
C GLY A 129 0.46 0.26 13.16
N MET A 130 1.31 0.90 12.35
CA MET A 130 0.88 1.94 11.41
C MET A 130 0.15 1.37 10.20
N LEU A 131 0.28 0.06 9.93
CA LEU A 131 -0.43 -0.62 8.86
C LEU A 131 -1.32 -1.74 9.43
N ALA A 132 -2.61 -1.71 9.08
CA ALA A 132 -3.59 -2.71 9.47
C ALA A 132 -4.20 -3.37 8.24
N VAL A 133 -4.05 -4.70 8.14
CA VAL A 133 -4.66 -5.51 7.09
C VAL A 133 -5.86 -6.26 7.69
N GLN A 134 -6.99 -6.27 6.98
CA GLN A 134 -8.08 -7.17 7.35
C GLN A 134 -7.70 -8.60 6.95
N LYS A 135 -7.84 -9.53 7.89
CA LYS A 135 -7.48 -10.93 7.67
C LYS A 135 -8.20 -11.49 6.44
N LEU A 136 -7.42 -11.87 5.45
CA LEU A 136 -7.90 -12.61 4.30
C LEU A 136 -8.09 -14.09 4.69
N GLY A 137 -9.06 -14.78 4.08
CA GLY A 137 -9.27 -16.21 4.35
C GLY A 137 -8.07 -17.05 3.91
N ASP A 138 -7.78 -18.15 4.65
CA ASP A 138 -6.53 -18.92 4.55
C ASP A 138 -6.16 -19.36 3.11
N GLN A 139 -7.13 -19.67 2.25
CA GLN A 139 -6.88 -20.10 0.86
C GLN A 139 -6.36 -18.99 -0.08
N LEU A 140 -6.55 -17.72 0.27
CA LEU A 140 -6.01 -16.62 -0.50
C LEU A 140 -4.53 -16.38 -0.18
N HIS A 141 -4.07 -16.77 1.01
CA HIS A 141 -2.70 -16.57 1.47
C HIS A 141 -1.66 -17.28 0.57
N ASP A 142 -1.88 -18.56 0.25
CA ASP A 142 -0.90 -19.36 -0.51
C ASP A 142 -0.68 -18.81 -1.93
N LYS A 143 -1.75 -18.33 -2.58
CA LYS A 143 -1.66 -17.72 -3.92
C LYS A 143 -0.88 -16.40 -3.92
N TRP A 144 -0.78 -15.74 -2.78
CA TRP A 144 -0.09 -14.45 -2.67
C TRP A 144 1.41 -14.62 -2.56
N GLU A 145 1.85 -15.63 -1.82
CA GLU A 145 3.27 -15.96 -1.69
C GLU A 145 3.87 -16.30 -3.07
N GLU A 146 3.15 -17.03 -3.92
CA GLU A 146 3.57 -17.37 -5.28
C GLU A 146 3.76 -16.15 -6.21
N LEU A 147 3.00 -15.08 -5.99
CA LEU A 147 3.08 -13.85 -6.80
C LEU A 147 4.21 -12.91 -6.35
N GLU A 148 4.70 -13.10 -5.13
CA GLU A 148 5.71 -12.29 -4.46
C GLU A 148 7.09 -12.96 -4.36
N THR A 149 7.21 -14.23 -4.79
CA THR A 149 8.46 -15.03 -4.80
C THR A 149 8.74 -15.64 -6.17
#